data_AF-C6H455-F1
#
_entry.id   AF-C6H455-F1
#
_cell.length_a   1.000
_cell.length_b   1.000
_cell.length_c   1.000
_cell.angle_alpha   90.00
_cell.angle_beta   90.00
_cell.angle_gamma   90.00
#
_symmetry.space_group_name_H-M   'P 1'
#
loop_
_entity.id
_entity.type
_entity.pdbx_description
1 polymer ?
#
loop_
_entity_poly.entity_id
_entity_poly.type
_entity_poly.pdbx_seq_one_letter_code
_entity_poly.pdbx_strand_id
1 'polypeptide(L)'
;MLYVFLKTARKNPSAISLADAAEIAAQGRRHIPGYRSNDNSMQSSASPSPILCSTSMNDRLPSPQQEASAPLEAPQELQKSDTDKPSSSVSGASSVFVSSHTGVHIVLPTSASHATVPASITSLHHCVVDMTVPTADGRPFAGLVIKGVTESLLLCGQVDGPAHITGVKHSTIVVSCHQFRMHDCVDVDVYLSCSSRPIIEDCSNIRFGNIPEIYAPKSVDSTQPNLWDQVQDFKWIKVEQSPNWSIINESEIVPHDVWENIVPGGPGASVDSILKSVKVILS
;
A
#
# COMPACT_ATOMS: atom_id res chain seq x y z
N MET A 1 46.50 -0.39 57.46
CA MET A 1 45.49 -1.44 57.27
C MET A 1 44.86 -1.19 55.90
N LEU A 2 45.26 -2.02 54.94
CA LEU A 2 44.83 -2.04 53.54
C LEU A 2 43.34 -2.42 53.46
N TYR A 3 42.58 -1.90 52.50
CA TYR A 3 41.73 -2.73 51.62
C TYR A 3 41.23 -1.93 50.42
N VAL A 4 41.76 -2.33 49.26
CA VAL A 4 41.36 -1.96 47.90
C VAL A 4 40.08 -2.74 47.57
N PHE A 5 39.04 -2.06 47.06
CA PHE A 5 37.87 -2.74 46.49
C PHE A 5 37.98 -2.77 44.96
N LEU A 6 38.36 -3.93 44.42
CA LEU A 6 38.28 -4.28 43.02
C LEU A 6 36.80 -4.53 42.65
N LYS A 7 36.28 -3.84 41.62
CA LYS A 7 35.04 -4.22 40.95
C LYS A 7 35.38 -5.00 39.68
N THR A 8 34.96 -6.25 39.65
CA THR A 8 35.11 -7.21 38.54
C THR A 8 34.08 -6.92 37.44
N ALA A 9 34.55 -6.93 36.19
CA ALA A 9 33.70 -6.86 35.00
C ALA A 9 33.01 -8.22 34.76
N ARG A 10 31.69 -8.21 34.53
CA ARG A 10 30.91 -9.37 34.12
C ARG A 10 31.25 -9.72 32.66
N LYS A 11 31.72 -10.95 32.41
CA LYS A 11 31.94 -11.51 31.07
C LYS A 11 30.64 -12.10 30.51
N ASN A 12 30.26 -11.73 29.29
CA ASN A 12 29.16 -12.34 28.54
C ASN A 12 29.62 -13.68 27.93
N PRO A 13 28.88 -14.78 28.10
CA PRO A 13 29.21 -16.08 27.51
C PRO A 13 28.63 -16.22 26.10
N SER A 14 29.10 -15.43 25.13
CA SER A 14 28.78 -15.58 23.70
C SER A 14 29.76 -14.78 22.83
N ALA A 15 31.06 -15.06 22.94
CA ALA A 15 32.06 -14.50 22.03
C ALA A 15 32.96 -15.64 21.55
N ILE A 16 32.70 -16.13 20.34
CA ILE A 16 33.61 -17.03 19.62
C ILE A 16 34.72 -16.15 19.04
N SER A 17 35.97 -16.47 19.36
CA SER A 17 37.14 -15.77 18.82
C SER A 17 37.29 -16.05 17.33
N LEU A 18 37.70 -15.06 16.54
CA LEU A 18 38.00 -15.21 15.10
C LEU A 18 39.04 -16.33 14.82
N ALA A 19 39.86 -16.69 15.80
CA ALA A 19 40.80 -17.80 15.70
C ALA A 19 40.11 -19.18 15.78
N ASP A 20 39.04 -19.32 16.56
CA ASP A 20 38.34 -20.60 16.76
C ASP A 20 37.44 -20.96 15.55
N ALA A 21 36.89 -19.96 14.86
CA ALA A 21 36.07 -20.18 13.66
C ALA A 21 36.89 -20.70 12.46
N ALA A 22 38.17 -20.35 12.38
CA ALA A 22 39.07 -20.80 11.31
C ALA A 22 39.50 -22.27 11.48
N GLU A 23 39.58 -22.77 12.72
CA GLU A 23 40.02 -24.14 13.00
C GLU A 23 38.90 -25.17 12.75
N ILE A 24 37.64 -24.79 12.98
CA ILE A 24 36.46 -25.65 12.71
C ILE A 24 36.24 -25.83 11.19
N ALA A 25 36.54 -24.82 10.37
CA ALA A 25 36.46 -24.92 8.91
C ALA A 25 37.55 -25.84 8.31
N ALA A 26 38.66 -26.05 9.02
CA ALA A 26 39.77 -26.88 8.57
C ALA A 26 39.59 -28.39 8.88
N GLN A 27 38.63 -28.78 9.73
CA GLN A 27 38.51 -30.14 10.27
C GLN A 27 37.25 -30.92 9.83
N GLY A 28 36.68 -30.58 8.66
CA GLY A 28 35.38 -31.10 8.23
C GLY A 28 35.34 -31.94 6.95
N ARG A 29 36.29 -32.86 6.70
CA ARG A 29 36.09 -33.92 5.69
C ARG A 29 36.69 -35.25 6.13
N ARG A 30 36.00 -35.96 7.03
CA ARG A 30 36.15 -37.42 7.16
C ARG A 30 34.81 -38.09 7.52
N HIS A 31 34.29 -38.82 6.53
CA HIS A 31 33.76 -40.17 6.65
C HIS A 31 32.28 -40.37 7.07
N ILE A 32 31.41 -40.60 6.07
CA ILE A 32 30.29 -41.56 6.16
C ILE A 32 30.46 -42.56 4.99
N PRO A 33 30.31 -43.89 5.20
CA PRO A 33 30.70 -44.94 4.24
C PRO A 33 29.60 -45.28 3.22
N GLY A 34 30.00 -45.49 1.96
CA GLY A 34 29.11 -45.92 0.88
C GLY A 34 29.77 -45.74 -0.49
N TYR A 35 30.65 -46.67 -0.84
CA TYR A 35 31.49 -46.63 -2.05
C TYR A 35 30.74 -47.14 -3.29
N ARG A 36 30.90 -46.45 -4.43
CA ARG A 36 31.38 -46.95 -5.74
C ARG A 36 31.36 -45.78 -6.75
N SER A 37 32.53 -45.23 -7.12
CA SER A 37 33.31 -45.50 -8.36
C SER A 37 32.59 -44.98 -9.63
N ASN A 38 33.21 -44.29 -10.60
CA ASN A 38 34.59 -44.30 -11.05
C ASN A 38 34.86 -43.11 -12.01
N ASP A 39 36.11 -42.61 -11.97
CA ASP A 39 36.98 -42.13 -13.06
C ASP A 39 36.63 -41.05 -14.11
N ASN A 40 37.65 -40.17 -14.26
CA ASN A 40 38.18 -39.55 -15.50
C ASN A 40 37.28 -38.53 -16.22
N SER A 41 37.74 -37.42 -16.80
CA SER A 41 39.05 -36.78 -16.98
C SER A 41 38.81 -35.51 -17.82
N MET A 42 39.70 -34.51 -17.69
CA MET A 42 40.05 -33.49 -18.69
C MET A 42 39.06 -32.37 -19.11
N GLN A 43 39.69 -31.19 -19.20
CA GLN A 43 39.46 -30.05 -20.09
C GLN A 43 38.31 -29.04 -19.85
N SER A 44 38.73 -27.79 -19.82
CA SER A 44 38.03 -26.52 -19.65
C SER A 44 37.05 -26.13 -20.78
N SER A 45 36.08 -25.26 -20.44
CA SER A 45 35.80 -23.93 -21.03
C SER A 45 34.32 -23.59 -21.31
N ALA A 46 33.93 -22.41 -20.81
CA ALA A 46 32.95 -21.40 -21.29
C ALA A 46 31.51 -21.74 -21.78
N SER A 47 30.54 -21.13 -21.07
CA SER A 47 29.24 -20.53 -21.52
C SER A 47 28.10 -21.48 -21.96
N PRO A 48 26.81 -21.08 -22.15
CA PRO A 48 25.92 -20.03 -21.57
C PRO A 48 24.50 -20.59 -21.15
N SER A 49 23.52 -19.69 -20.90
CA SER A 49 22.11 -19.85 -20.45
C SER A 49 21.22 -20.96 -21.09
N PRO A 50 20.11 -21.38 -20.45
CA PRO A 50 19.04 -22.11 -21.12
C PRO A 50 17.76 -21.27 -21.32
N ILE A 51 17.33 -21.17 -22.58
CA ILE A 51 15.92 -21.14 -22.99
C ILE A 51 15.69 -22.48 -23.70
N LEU A 52 14.61 -23.19 -23.40
CA LEU A 52 14.07 -24.17 -24.34
C LEU A 52 12.55 -24.18 -24.35
N CYS A 53 12.02 -23.88 -25.54
CA CYS A 53 10.67 -24.14 -26.00
C CYS A 53 10.70 -25.45 -26.79
N SER A 54 9.70 -26.32 -26.66
CA SER A 54 9.52 -27.50 -27.50
C SER A 54 8.37 -27.32 -28.49
N THR A 55 8.63 -27.65 -29.75
CA THR A 55 7.70 -27.65 -30.89
C THR A 55 7.12 -29.05 -31.12
N SER A 56 5.95 -29.12 -31.77
CA SER A 56 5.74 -30.11 -32.84
C SER A 56 4.79 -29.57 -33.91
N MET A 57 5.11 -29.91 -35.16
CA MET A 57 4.57 -29.37 -36.41
C MET A 57 3.43 -30.22 -36.99
N ASN A 58 2.57 -29.62 -37.81
CA ASN A 58 2.20 -30.21 -39.10
C ASN A 58 1.72 -29.16 -40.11
N ASP A 59 2.19 -29.33 -41.34
CA ASP A 59 2.06 -28.48 -42.53
C ASP A 59 0.63 -28.37 -43.11
N ARG A 60 0.38 -27.26 -43.83
CA ARG A 60 0.07 -27.20 -45.29
C ARG A 60 -0.97 -26.12 -45.66
N LEU A 61 -0.56 -25.17 -46.51
CA LEU A 61 -1.40 -24.22 -47.29
C LEU A 61 -1.55 -24.75 -48.74
N PRO A 62 -2.64 -24.42 -49.49
CA PRO A 62 -2.73 -23.14 -50.22
C PRO A 62 -4.16 -22.51 -50.38
N SER A 63 -4.17 -21.26 -50.86
CA SER A 63 -5.24 -20.25 -51.12
C SER A 63 -6.14 -20.49 -52.37
N PRO A 64 -6.92 -19.51 -52.93
CA PRO A 64 -8.13 -18.76 -52.50
C PRO A 64 -9.31 -18.77 -53.55
N GLN A 65 -10.56 -18.35 -53.22
CA GLN A 65 -11.61 -17.80 -54.15
C GLN A 65 -12.93 -17.46 -53.38
N GLN A 66 -13.44 -16.21 -53.41
CA GLN A 66 -14.65 -15.68 -54.11
C GLN A 66 -16.00 -16.29 -53.64
N GLU A 67 -17.05 -15.57 -53.20
CA GLU A 67 -17.88 -14.56 -53.90
C GLU A 67 -18.92 -13.85 -52.99
N ALA A 68 -19.28 -12.62 -53.41
CA ALA A 68 -20.49 -11.78 -53.21
C ALA A 68 -21.68 -12.28 -52.34
N SER A 69 -22.38 -11.45 -51.55
CA SER A 69 -23.39 -10.47 -52.02
C SER A 69 -24.04 -9.67 -50.86
N ALA A 70 -24.47 -8.44 -51.14
CA ALA A 70 -25.24 -7.51 -50.28
C ALA A 70 -26.74 -7.47 -50.72
N PRO A 71 -27.63 -6.55 -50.28
CA PRO A 71 -27.99 -5.98 -48.96
C PRO A 71 -29.54 -6.15 -48.70
N LEU A 72 -30.18 -5.23 -47.92
CA LEU A 72 -31.63 -5.02 -47.64
C LEU A 72 -32.03 -5.54 -46.24
N GLU A 73 -32.78 -4.87 -45.36
CA GLU A 73 -33.60 -3.66 -45.38
C GLU A 73 -33.94 -3.29 -43.92
N ALA A 74 -34.12 -1.99 -43.62
CA ALA A 74 -34.73 -1.53 -42.37
C ALA A 74 -36.26 -1.51 -42.50
N PRO A 75 -37.01 -1.67 -41.39
CA PRO A 75 -38.05 -0.66 -41.11
C PRO A 75 -38.24 -0.29 -39.62
N GLN A 76 -38.23 1.03 -39.40
CA GLN A 76 -39.17 1.88 -38.64
C GLN A 76 -39.59 1.58 -37.17
N GLU A 77 -39.34 2.63 -36.38
CA GLU A 77 -40.00 3.17 -35.18
C GLU A 77 -41.27 2.53 -34.61
N LEU A 78 -41.28 2.42 -33.27
CA LEU A 78 -42.49 2.64 -32.45
C LEU A 78 -42.11 3.21 -31.07
N GLN A 79 -42.54 4.44 -30.84
CA GLN A 79 -42.59 5.11 -29.53
C GLN A 79 -43.80 4.63 -28.71
N LYS A 80 -43.61 4.44 -27.40
CA LYS A 80 -44.57 4.73 -26.30
C LYS A 80 -43.85 4.52 -24.96
N SER A 81 -43.47 5.60 -24.28
CA SER A 81 -44.23 6.34 -23.26
C SER A 81 -44.25 5.67 -21.88
N ASP A 82 -43.70 6.42 -20.92
CA ASP A 82 -43.50 6.20 -19.50
C ASP A 82 -44.50 5.31 -18.74
N THR A 83 -43.95 4.54 -17.81
CA THR A 83 -44.57 4.39 -16.50
C THR A 83 -43.46 4.33 -15.44
N ASP A 84 -43.38 5.41 -14.66
CA ASP A 84 -42.57 5.55 -13.46
C ASP A 84 -42.77 4.38 -12.50
N LYS A 85 -41.71 3.60 -12.29
CA LYS A 85 -41.40 2.94 -11.03
C LYS A 85 -39.88 2.93 -10.88
N PRO A 86 -39.29 3.56 -9.85
CA PRO A 86 -37.92 3.25 -9.48
C PRO A 86 -37.94 1.86 -8.83
N SER A 87 -37.84 0.82 -9.65
CA SER A 87 -37.34 -0.46 -9.16
C SER A 87 -35.87 -0.24 -8.83
N SER A 88 -35.59 0.17 -7.60
CA SER A 88 -34.24 0.18 -7.04
C SER A 88 -33.79 -1.27 -6.85
N SER A 89 -33.50 -1.96 -7.95
CA SER A 89 -32.54 -3.05 -7.92
C SER A 89 -31.19 -2.38 -7.69
N VAL A 90 -30.77 -2.32 -6.42
CA VAL A 90 -29.41 -1.95 -6.05
C VAL A 90 -28.51 -3.03 -6.63
N SER A 91 -28.06 -2.83 -7.86
CA SER A 91 -26.91 -3.53 -8.42
C SER A 91 -25.74 -3.21 -7.51
N GLY A 92 -25.33 -4.17 -6.67
CA GLY A 92 -24.23 -3.99 -5.74
C GLY A 92 -23.01 -3.48 -6.49
N ALA A 93 -22.56 -2.27 -6.17
CA ALA A 93 -21.37 -1.71 -6.80
C ALA A 93 -20.19 -2.65 -6.54
N SER A 94 -19.51 -3.07 -7.61
CA SER A 94 -18.35 -3.97 -7.52
C SER A 94 -17.12 -3.31 -6.89
N SER A 95 -17.16 -1.98 -6.70
CA SER A 95 -16.04 -1.16 -6.24
C SER A 95 -16.51 0.26 -5.91
N VAL A 96 -15.78 0.91 -5.01
CA VAL A 96 -16.03 2.29 -4.57
C VAL A 96 -15.10 3.25 -5.33
N PHE A 97 -15.66 4.33 -5.88
CA PHE A 97 -14.90 5.33 -6.64
C PHE A 97 -15.25 6.75 -6.21
N VAL A 98 -14.23 7.56 -5.92
CA VAL A 98 -14.33 9.00 -5.73
C VAL A 98 -13.36 9.66 -6.70
N SER A 99 -13.85 10.43 -7.68
CA SER A 99 -12.96 10.98 -8.70
C SER A 99 -13.35 12.35 -9.22
N SER A 100 -12.38 13.16 -9.63
CA SER A 100 -12.61 14.41 -10.39
C SER A 100 -13.43 15.47 -9.66
N HIS A 101 -13.18 15.67 -8.36
CA HIS A 101 -13.85 16.72 -7.58
C HIS A 101 -12.86 17.79 -7.10
N THR A 102 -13.39 19.00 -6.88
CA THR A 102 -12.64 20.12 -6.31
C THR A 102 -13.46 20.84 -5.26
N GLY A 103 -12.88 21.14 -4.09
CA GLY A 103 -13.52 22.00 -3.10
C GLY A 103 -14.68 21.37 -2.34
N VAL A 104 -14.74 20.04 -2.25
CA VAL A 104 -15.90 19.33 -1.68
C VAL A 104 -15.53 18.46 -0.48
N HIS A 105 -16.50 18.29 0.43
CA HIS A 105 -16.46 17.31 1.51
C HIS A 105 -17.37 16.13 1.15
N ILE A 106 -16.78 14.96 0.92
CA ILE A 106 -17.47 13.73 0.51
C ILE A 106 -17.41 12.74 1.68
N VAL A 107 -18.56 12.32 2.19
CA VAL A 107 -18.67 11.26 3.19
C VAL A 107 -19.40 10.08 2.56
N LEU A 108 -18.77 8.90 2.56
CA LEU A 108 -19.40 7.70 2.03
C LEU A 108 -20.41 7.14 3.05
N PRO A 109 -21.65 6.85 2.62
CA PRO A 109 -22.65 6.24 3.49
C PRO A 109 -22.32 4.78 3.77
N THR A 110 -22.87 4.20 4.84
CA THR A 110 -22.69 2.76 5.18
C THR A 110 -23.08 1.81 4.04
N SER A 111 -24.01 2.22 3.16
CA SER A 111 -24.41 1.46 1.97
C SER A 111 -23.40 1.49 0.81
N ALA A 112 -22.32 2.25 0.92
CA ALA A 112 -21.30 2.33 -0.13
C ALA A 112 -20.44 1.06 -0.22
N SER A 113 -20.40 0.23 0.84
CA SER A 113 -19.64 -1.03 0.85
C SER A 113 -20.50 -2.17 1.39
N HIS A 114 -20.77 -3.15 0.54
CA HIS A 114 -21.57 -4.33 0.88
C HIS A 114 -20.75 -5.65 0.83
N ALA A 115 -19.48 -5.58 0.45
CA ALA A 115 -18.50 -6.69 0.44
C ALA A 115 -17.06 -6.10 0.50
N THR A 116 -16.03 -6.93 0.64
CA THR A 116 -14.59 -6.54 0.52
C THR A 116 -14.28 -6.10 -0.91
N VAL A 117 -14.82 -4.96 -1.32
CA VAL A 117 -14.63 -4.36 -2.64
C VAL A 117 -13.38 -3.46 -2.62
N PRO A 118 -12.71 -3.25 -3.76
CA PRO A 118 -11.66 -2.25 -3.85
C PRO A 118 -12.23 -0.83 -3.84
N ALA A 119 -11.45 0.11 -3.32
CA ALA A 119 -11.74 1.54 -3.34
C ALA A 119 -10.70 2.31 -4.19
N SER A 120 -11.13 3.40 -4.83
CA SER A 120 -10.23 4.26 -5.59
C SER A 120 -10.59 5.74 -5.45
N ILE A 121 -9.58 6.55 -5.15
CA ILE A 121 -9.66 8.01 -5.06
C ILE A 121 -8.76 8.61 -6.14
N THR A 122 -9.30 9.37 -7.09
CA THR A 122 -8.49 9.91 -8.19
C THR A 122 -8.79 11.35 -8.55
N SER A 123 -7.79 12.10 -9.02
CA SER A 123 -7.98 13.44 -9.60
C SER A 123 -8.76 14.40 -8.69
N LEU A 124 -8.35 14.51 -7.42
CA LEU A 124 -8.98 15.41 -6.45
C LEU A 124 -8.10 16.63 -6.17
N HIS A 125 -8.73 17.76 -5.91
CA HIS A 125 -8.06 18.99 -5.52
C HIS A 125 -8.83 19.70 -4.41
N HIS A 126 -8.19 20.05 -3.30
CA HIS A 126 -8.87 20.81 -2.24
C HIS A 126 -10.12 20.09 -1.69
N CYS A 127 -10.01 18.81 -1.35
CA CYS A 127 -11.15 17.98 -0.94
C CYS A 127 -10.95 17.37 0.45
N VAL A 128 -12.07 17.07 1.11
CA VAL A 128 -12.11 16.16 2.27
C VAL A 128 -12.89 14.93 1.86
N VAL A 129 -12.31 13.75 2.01
CA VAL A 129 -12.96 12.47 1.69
C VAL A 129 -12.96 11.59 2.93
N ASP A 130 -14.15 11.20 3.39
CA ASP A 130 -14.35 10.26 4.48
C ASP A 130 -14.95 8.95 3.98
N MET A 131 -14.14 7.90 3.97
CA MET A 131 -14.52 6.52 3.66
C MET A 131 -14.45 5.61 4.89
N THR A 132 -14.41 6.17 6.10
CA THR A 132 -14.26 5.39 7.34
C THR A 132 -15.55 4.70 7.74
N VAL A 133 -16.70 5.36 7.57
CA VAL A 133 -18.04 4.87 7.94
C VAL A 133 -18.37 3.50 7.33
N PRO A 134 -18.17 3.23 6.03
CA PRO A 134 -18.44 1.91 5.44
C PRO A 134 -17.54 0.79 5.98
N THR A 135 -16.37 1.13 6.55
CA THR A 135 -15.39 0.15 7.02
C THR A 135 -15.47 -0.15 8.52
N ALA A 136 -16.25 0.63 9.29
CA ALA A 136 -16.28 0.59 10.75
C ALA A 136 -16.78 -0.75 11.35
N ASP A 137 -17.65 -1.48 10.64
CA ASP A 137 -18.27 -2.73 11.11
C ASP A 137 -17.51 -3.99 10.66
N GLY A 138 -16.17 -3.92 10.56
CA GLY A 138 -15.35 -5.05 10.13
C GLY A 138 -15.52 -5.41 8.65
N ARG A 139 -15.81 -4.40 7.82
CA ARG A 139 -15.95 -4.53 6.36
C ARG A 139 -14.86 -3.73 5.65
N PRO A 140 -13.58 -4.14 5.77
CA PRO A 140 -12.49 -3.43 5.13
C PRO A 140 -12.61 -3.49 3.60
N PHE A 141 -12.02 -2.53 2.92
CA PHE A 141 -11.81 -2.63 1.47
C PHE A 141 -10.78 -3.72 1.16
N ALA A 142 -10.90 -4.41 0.03
CA ALA A 142 -9.90 -5.40 -0.39
C ALA A 142 -8.59 -4.75 -0.88
N GLY A 143 -8.64 -3.47 -1.24
CA GLY A 143 -7.50 -2.72 -1.74
C GLY A 143 -7.86 -1.27 -1.95
N LEU A 144 -6.86 -0.40 -1.94
CA LEU A 144 -7.02 1.03 -2.11
C LEU A 144 -6.05 1.55 -3.16
N VAL A 145 -6.56 2.38 -4.07
CA VAL A 145 -5.74 3.13 -5.04
C VAL A 145 -6.02 4.62 -4.87
N ILE A 146 -4.98 5.41 -4.64
CA ILE A 146 -5.06 6.88 -4.61
C ILE A 146 -4.16 7.42 -5.73
N LYS A 147 -4.70 8.23 -6.63
CA LYS A 147 -3.94 8.77 -7.76
C LYS A 147 -4.24 10.24 -8.07
N GLY A 148 -3.20 11.08 -8.10
CA GLY A 148 -3.33 12.46 -8.58
C GLY A 148 -4.22 13.31 -7.67
N VAL A 149 -3.87 13.38 -6.39
CA VAL A 149 -4.61 14.16 -5.39
C VAL A 149 -3.74 15.32 -4.90
N THR A 150 -4.32 16.49 -4.70
CA THR A 150 -3.59 17.66 -4.21
C THR A 150 -4.42 18.44 -3.18
N GLU A 151 -3.77 19.02 -2.17
CA GLU A 151 -4.41 19.87 -1.15
C GLU A 151 -5.62 19.20 -0.48
N SER A 152 -5.56 17.91 -0.14
CA SER A 152 -6.73 17.17 0.33
C SER A 152 -6.49 16.39 1.62
N LEU A 153 -7.57 16.14 2.36
CA LEU A 153 -7.62 15.21 3.50
C LEU A 153 -8.36 13.94 3.08
N LEU A 154 -7.71 12.78 3.19
CA LEU A 154 -8.26 11.48 2.80
C LEU A 154 -8.33 10.53 4.01
N LEU A 155 -9.52 10.34 4.56
CA LEU A 155 -9.80 9.31 5.58
C LEU A 155 -10.23 8.04 4.88
N CYS A 156 -9.31 7.11 4.70
CA CYS A 156 -9.48 5.98 3.79
C CYS A 156 -10.14 4.75 4.44
N GLY A 157 -10.24 4.74 5.77
CA GLY A 157 -10.77 3.60 6.52
C GLY A 157 -9.81 2.40 6.56
N GLN A 158 -10.40 1.22 6.73
CA GLN A 158 -9.66 -0.04 6.80
C GLN A 158 -9.52 -0.72 5.43
N VAL A 159 -8.32 -1.23 5.15
CA VAL A 159 -7.97 -1.96 3.93
C VAL A 159 -7.35 -3.31 4.29
N ASP A 160 -8.05 -4.40 4.01
CA ASP A 160 -7.55 -5.77 4.15
C ASP A 160 -6.77 -6.15 2.88
N GLY A 161 -5.67 -5.43 2.66
CA GLY A 161 -4.88 -5.55 1.45
C GLY A 161 -3.92 -4.40 1.21
N PRO A 162 -3.52 -4.19 -0.06
CA PRO A 162 -2.59 -3.14 -0.43
C PRO A 162 -3.27 -1.77 -0.56
N ALA A 163 -2.58 -0.74 -0.09
CA ALA A 163 -2.81 0.65 -0.41
C ALA A 163 -1.70 1.15 -1.35
N HIS A 164 -2.10 1.56 -2.55
CA HIS A 164 -1.22 2.13 -3.58
C HIS A 164 -1.51 3.61 -3.75
N ILE A 165 -0.52 4.45 -3.48
CA ILE A 165 -0.63 5.90 -3.51
C ILE A 165 0.34 6.43 -4.56
N THR A 166 -0.16 7.25 -5.49
CA THR A 166 0.68 7.81 -6.57
C THR A 166 0.31 9.26 -6.87
N GLY A 167 1.30 10.15 -6.97
CA GLY A 167 1.05 11.52 -7.41
C GLY A 167 0.22 12.33 -6.41
N VAL A 168 0.41 12.12 -5.10
CA VAL A 168 -0.28 12.88 -4.05
C VAL A 168 0.61 14.02 -3.55
N LYS A 169 0.05 15.22 -3.43
CA LYS A 169 0.81 16.44 -3.07
C LYS A 169 0.11 17.28 -2.01
N HIS A 170 0.86 17.86 -1.07
CA HIS A 170 0.33 18.79 -0.06
C HIS A 170 -0.94 18.25 0.60
N SER A 171 -0.92 17.04 1.15
CA SER A 171 -2.15 16.34 1.56
C SER A 171 -1.95 15.55 2.84
N THR A 172 -3.05 15.18 3.46
CA THR A 172 -3.04 14.26 4.62
C THR A 172 -3.81 13.00 4.27
N ILE A 173 -3.20 11.84 4.54
CA ILE A 173 -3.80 10.52 4.33
C ILE A 173 -3.90 9.82 5.67
N VAL A 174 -5.09 9.30 6.00
CA VAL A 174 -5.35 8.48 7.17
C VAL A 174 -5.81 7.09 6.70
N VAL A 175 -5.05 6.04 6.98
CA VAL A 175 -5.35 4.70 6.47
C VAL A 175 -4.83 3.58 7.38
N SER A 176 -5.61 2.51 7.50
CA SER A 176 -5.15 1.24 8.05
C SER A 176 -5.08 0.20 6.93
N CYS A 177 -3.92 -0.43 6.71
CA CYS A 177 -3.74 -1.39 5.62
C CYS A 177 -2.76 -2.52 5.93
N HIS A 178 -2.71 -3.55 5.08
CA HIS A 178 -1.70 -4.61 5.21
C HIS A 178 -0.38 -4.28 4.55
N GLN A 179 -0.41 -3.62 3.39
CA GLN A 179 0.77 -3.18 2.65
C GLN A 179 0.58 -1.73 2.20
N PHE A 180 1.54 -0.86 2.50
CA PHE A 180 1.54 0.53 2.05
C PHE A 180 2.62 0.76 1.01
N ARG A 181 2.26 1.28 -0.17
CA ARG A 181 3.20 1.69 -1.21
C ARG A 181 2.86 3.08 -1.72
N MET A 182 3.84 3.98 -1.71
CA MET A 182 3.71 5.35 -2.16
C MET A 182 4.76 5.69 -3.22
N HIS A 183 4.33 6.36 -4.29
CA HIS A 183 5.18 6.73 -5.42
C HIS A 183 4.91 8.16 -5.88
N ASP A 184 5.93 8.93 -6.26
CA ASP A 184 5.78 10.29 -6.82
C ASP A 184 4.92 11.22 -5.93
N CYS A 185 5.18 11.23 -4.62
CA CYS A 185 4.43 12.02 -3.65
C CYS A 185 5.30 13.09 -2.99
N VAL A 186 4.72 14.25 -2.67
CA VAL A 186 5.45 15.42 -2.15
C VAL A 186 4.64 16.12 -1.07
N ASP A 187 5.28 16.45 0.06
CA ASP A 187 4.63 17.18 1.16
C ASP A 187 3.35 16.49 1.65
N VAL A 188 3.47 15.23 2.07
CA VAL A 188 2.31 14.42 2.50
C VAL A 188 2.49 13.93 3.93
N ASP A 189 1.49 14.21 4.77
CA ASP A 189 1.37 13.60 6.09
C ASP A 189 0.57 12.31 5.99
N VAL A 190 1.13 11.21 6.50
CA VAL A 190 0.52 9.89 6.46
C VAL A 190 0.33 9.38 7.89
N TYR A 191 -0.93 9.34 8.32
CA TYR A 191 -1.35 8.70 9.56
C TYR A 191 -1.69 7.24 9.27
N LEU A 192 -0.81 6.34 9.70
CA LEU A 192 -0.77 4.96 9.21
C LEU A 192 -0.86 3.94 10.34
N SER A 193 -1.61 2.87 10.09
CA SER A 193 -1.43 1.57 10.74
C SER A 193 -1.13 0.54 9.67
N CYS A 194 0.02 -0.13 9.74
CA CYS A 194 0.45 -1.06 8.68
C CYS A 194 1.08 -2.33 9.24
N SER A 195 0.61 -3.50 8.78
CA SER A 195 1.17 -4.79 9.24
C SER A 195 2.51 -5.15 8.61
N SER A 196 2.86 -4.53 7.49
CA SER A 196 4.18 -4.64 6.86
C SER A 196 4.93 -3.33 6.91
N ARG A 197 6.22 -3.36 6.57
CA ARG A 197 7.00 -2.14 6.36
C ARG A 197 6.42 -1.32 5.20
N PRO A 198 6.10 -0.03 5.39
CA PRO A 198 5.70 0.86 4.30
C PRO A 198 6.86 1.06 3.32
N ILE A 199 6.54 1.20 2.03
CA ILE A 199 7.54 1.45 0.99
C ILE A 199 7.22 2.77 0.29
N ILE A 200 8.23 3.61 0.12
CA ILE A 200 8.15 4.83 -0.69
C ILE A 200 9.18 4.80 -1.84
N GLU A 201 8.86 5.47 -2.94
CA GLU A 201 9.75 5.63 -4.09
C GLU A 201 9.48 6.98 -4.77
N ASP A 202 10.51 7.71 -5.21
CA ASP A 202 10.37 9.04 -5.83
C ASP A 202 9.53 10.03 -5.01
N CYS A 203 9.60 9.94 -3.68
CA CYS A 203 8.87 10.82 -2.78
C CYS A 203 9.80 11.86 -2.14
N SER A 204 9.23 12.95 -1.64
CA SER A 204 9.98 13.95 -0.86
C SER A 204 9.10 14.58 0.22
N ASN A 205 9.69 14.88 1.37
CA ASN A 205 9.02 15.45 2.53
C ASN A 205 7.74 14.69 2.95
N ILE A 206 7.84 13.37 3.08
CA ILE A 206 6.75 12.53 3.60
C ILE A 206 6.89 12.40 5.11
N ARG A 207 5.84 12.69 5.87
CA ARG A 207 5.89 12.56 7.33
C ARG A 207 4.92 11.50 7.79
N PHE A 208 5.39 10.54 8.58
CA PHE A 208 4.56 9.46 9.09
C PHE A 208 4.16 9.72 10.55
N GLY A 209 2.91 9.43 10.88
CA GLY A 209 2.39 9.41 12.24
C GLY A 209 1.57 8.13 12.47
N ASN A 210 1.44 7.71 13.73
CA ASN A 210 0.52 6.63 14.05
C ASN A 210 -0.93 7.06 13.80
N ILE A 211 -1.76 6.16 13.30
CA ILE A 211 -3.18 6.46 13.03
C ILE A 211 -3.91 6.93 14.31
N PRO A 212 -4.81 7.93 14.25
CA PRO A 212 -5.63 8.32 15.39
C PRO A 212 -6.47 7.15 15.89
N GLU A 213 -6.61 7.02 17.22
CA GLU A 213 -7.29 5.90 17.87
C GLU A 213 -8.74 5.71 17.38
N ILE A 214 -9.45 6.81 17.09
CA ILE A 214 -10.83 6.76 16.58
C ILE A 214 -10.97 6.08 15.21
N TYR A 215 -9.88 6.06 14.43
CA TYR A 215 -9.81 5.40 13.11
C TYR A 215 -9.00 4.11 13.14
N ALA A 216 -8.41 3.76 14.29
CA ALA A 216 -7.68 2.53 14.45
C ALA A 216 -8.63 1.31 14.37
N PRO A 217 -8.16 0.16 13.87
CA PRO A 217 -8.93 -1.08 13.90
C PRO A 217 -9.38 -1.44 15.32
N LYS A 218 -10.69 -1.47 15.56
CA LYS A 218 -11.25 -1.90 16.86
C LYS A 218 -11.14 -3.41 17.10
N SER A 219 -11.01 -4.20 16.02
CA SER A 219 -11.19 -5.64 16.06
C SER A 219 -10.34 -6.41 15.05
N VAL A 220 -9.01 -6.33 15.15
CA VAL A 220 -8.14 -7.37 14.57
C VAL A 220 -6.98 -7.56 15.52
N ASP A 221 -7.00 -8.71 16.20
CA ASP A 221 -5.86 -9.40 16.80
C ASP A 221 -4.66 -8.49 17.12
N SER A 222 -4.52 -8.06 18.38
CA SER A 222 -3.37 -7.29 18.91
C SER A 222 -2.01 -7.97 18.72
N THR A 223 -1.99 -9.10 18.01
CA THR A 223 -0.86 -9.88 17.55
C THR A 223 -0.25 -9.36 16.25
N GLN A 224 -1.00 -8.63 15.42
CA GLN A 224 -0.46 -8.09 14.18
C GLN A 224 0.46 -6.91 14.48
N PRO A 225 1.70 -6.92 13.95
CA PRO A 225 2.63 -5.82 14.19
C PRO A 225 2.10 -4.53 13.57
N ASN A 226 2.39 -3.38 14.17
CA ASN A 226 2.17 -2.08 13.54
C ASN A 226 3.54 -1.47 13.23
N LEU A 227 3.91 -1.48 11.95
CA LEU A 227 5.23 -1.09 11.44
C LEU A 227 5.19 0.27 10.71
N TRP A 228 4.23 1.12 11.04
CA TRP A 228 3.99 2.42 10.40
C TRP A 228 5.24 3.33 10.35
N ASP A 229 6.16 3.18 11.31
CA ASP A 229 7.40 3.95 11.47
C ASP A 229 8.64 3.29 10.84
N GLN A 230 8.51 2.08 10.28
CA GLN A 230 9.61 1.33 9.66
C GLN A 230 9.60 1.45 8.14
N VAL A 231 9.61 2.69 7.64
CA VAL A 231 9.47 3.01 6.22
C VAL A 231 10.75 2.68 5.45
N GLN A 232 10.59 2.05 4.29
CA GLN A 232 11.67 1.73 3.35
C GLN A 232 11.60 2.65 2.14
N ASP A 233 12.63 3.47 1.94
CA ASP A 233 12.79 4.25 0.71
C ASP A 233 13.56 3.44 -0.31
N PHE A 234 12.87 3.01 -1.37
CA PHE A 234 13.39 2.06 -2.35
C PHE A 234 14.59 2.59 -3.14
N LYS A 235 14.66 3.91 -3.40
CA LYS A 235 15.77 4.50 -4.16
C LYS A 235 16.92 4.97 -3.28
N TRP A 236 16.75 4.91 -1.96
CA TRP A 236 17.80 5.30 -1.01
C TRP A 236 18.70 4.12 -0.64
N ILE A 237 19.75 3.90 -1.43
CA ILE A 237 20.70 2.78 -1.23
C ILE A 237 21.78 3.04 -0.17
N LYS A 238 21.71 4.17 0.56
CA LYS A 238 22.72 4.55 1.55
C LYS A 238 22.39 3.98 2.93
N VAL A 239 23.40 3.93 3.79
CA VAL A 239 23.28 3.46 5.19
C VAL A 239 22.58 4.49 6.07
N GLU A 240 22.74 5.78 5.76
CA GLU A 240 22.11 6.88 6.47
C GLU A 240 20.59 6.89 6.26
N GLN A 241 19.85 7.50 7.18
CA GLN A 241 18.41 7.69 7.07
C GLN A 241 18.07 8.45 5.77
N SER A 242 17.04 8.00 5.05
CA SER A 242 16.55 8.73 3.87
C SER A 242 16.02 10.11 4.31
N PRO A 243 16.41 11.20 3.62
CA PRO A 243 15.88 12.54 3.88
C PRO A 243 14.47 12.73 3.30
N ASN A 244 13.96 11.78 2.52
CA ASN A 244 12.67 11.90 1.85
C ASN A 244 11.49 11.66 2.79
N TRP A 245 11.74 11.11 3.98
CA TRP A 245 10.71 10.91 4.98
C TRP A 245 11.20 11.11 6.41
N SER A 246 10.26 11.41 7.31
CA SER A 246 10.49 11.55 8.74
C SER A 246 9.26 11.13 9.54
N ILE A 247 9.39 11.12 10.87
CA ILE A 247 8.25 10.96 11.78
C ILE A 247 7.72 12.36 12.12
N ILE A 248 6.39 12.51 12.16
CA ILE A 248 5.74 13.76 12.58
C ILE A 248 6.11 14.02 14.04
N ASN A 249 6.60 15.23 14.34
CA ASN A 249 6.90 15.61 15.72
C ASN A 249 5.63 15.66 16.57
N GLU A 250 5.72 15.33 17.85
CA GLU A 250 4.55 15.32 18.75
C GLU A 250 3.79 16.67 18.80
N SER A 251 4.51 17.79 18.69
CA SER A 251 3.91 19.14 18.61
C SER A 251 3.22 19.43 17.27
N GLU A 252 3.54 18.67 16.24
CA GLU A 252 3.00 18.81 14.90
C GLU A 252 1.83 17.85 14.62
N ILE A 253 1.68 16.78 15.40
CA ILE A 253 0.54 15.87 15.33
C ILE A 253 -0.77 16.65 15.49
N VAL A 254 -1.75 16.30 14.66
CA VAL A 254 -3.10 16.85 14.75
C VAL A 254 -3.76 16.33 16.04
N PRO A 255 -4.24 17.22 16.94
CA PRO A 255 -4.85 16.82 18.20
C PRO A 255 -6.09 15.96 18.02
N HIS A 256 -6.36 15.07 19.00
CA HIS A 256 -7.54 14.20 19.02
C HIS A 256 -8.86 14.95 18.78
N ASP A 257 -9.03 16.10 19.44
CA ASP A 257 -10.23 16.93 19.34
C ASP A 257 -10.53 17.38 17.89
N VAL A 258 -9.50 17.60 17.06
CA VAL A 258 -9.69 17.96 15.65
C VAL A 258 -10.31 16.80 14.88
N TRP A 259 -9.80 15.59 15.09
CA TRP A 259 -10.32 14.38 14.45
C TRP A 259 -11.75 14.06 14.86
N GLU A 260 -12.08 14.27 16.15
CA GLU A 260 -13.38 13.94 16.71
C GLU A 260 -14.45 14.99 16.39
N ASN A 261 -14.11 16.28 16.50
CA ASN A 261 -15.10 17.36 16.53
C ASN A 261 -15.06 18.30 15.31
N ILE A 262 -13.94 18.37 14.57
CA ILE A 262 -13.80 19.27 13.41
C ILE A 262 -13.94 18.51 12.09
N VAL A 263 -13.18 17.43 11.95
CA VAL A 263 -13.07 16.66 10.70
C VAL A 263 -14.41 16.09 10.19
N PRO A 264 -15.30 15.52 11.03
CA PRO A 264 -16.59 15.02 10.57
C PRO A 264 -17.49 16.09 9.92
N GLY A 265 -17.18 17.37 10.16
CA GLY A 265 -17.96 18.49 9.68
C GLY A 265 -19.18 18.75 10.56
N GLY A 266 -19.31 20.00 11.02
CA GLY A 266 -20.49 20.50 11.71
C GLY A 266 -21.27 21.50 10.85
N PRO A 267 -22.45 21.94 11.31
CA PRO A 267 -23.17 23.05 10.67
C PRO A 267 -22.27 24.28 10.51
N GLY A 268 -21.99 24.67 9.28
CA GLY A 268 -21.12 25.82 8.96
C GLY A 268 -19.63 25.52 8.80
N ALA A 269 -19.18 24.28 8.95
CA ALA A 269 -17.80 23.89 8.65
C ALA A 269 -17.55 23.91 7.14
N SER A 270 -16.57 24.70 6.70
CA SER A 270 -16.11 24.71 5.31
C SER A 270 -14.97 23.72 5.11
N VAL A 271 -14.74 23.29 3.86
CA VAL A 271 -13.57 22.49 3.48
C VAL A 271 -12.28 23.18 3.95
N ASP A 272 -12.14 24.48 3.72
CA ASP A 272 -10.99 25.27 4.17
C ASP A 272 -10.76 25.16 5.68
N SER A 273 -11.83 25.27 6.47
CA SER A 273 -11.71 25.21 7.94
C SER A 273 -11.19 23.85 8.40
N ILE A 274 -11.64 22.77 7.76
CA ILE A 274 -11.17 21.41 8.03
C ILE A 274 -9.71 21.25 7.59
N LEU A 275 -9.38 21.61 6.34
CA LEU A 275 -8.03 21.50 5.80
C LEU A 275 -6.99 22.33 6.58
N LYS A 276 -7.37 23.51 7.09
CA LYS A 276 -6.55 24.31 8.01
C LYS A 276 -6.32 23.60 9.33
N SER A 277 -7.36 23.01 9.90
CA SER A 277 -7.28 22.32 11.21
C SER A 277 -6.33 21.11 11.18
N VAL A 278 -6.23 20.44 10.02
CA VAL A 278 -5.29 19.32 9.80
C VAL A 278 -3.98 19.74 9.13
N LYS A 279 -3.73 21.06 8.99
CA LYS A 279 -2.49 21.64 8.45
C LYS A 279 -2.18 21.28 6.99
N VAL A 280 -3.20 20.94 6.20
CA VAL A 280 -3.07 20.72 4.75
C VAL A 280 -2.88 22.05 4.01
N ILE A 281 -3.59 23.09 4.45
CA ILE A 281 -3.44 24.46 3.93
C ILE A 281 -3.08 25.40 5.09
N LEU A 282 -2.40 26.50 4.76
CA LEU A 282 -1.98 27.50 5.74
C LEU A 282 -3.20 28.25 6.31
N SER A 283 -3.12 28.60 7.60
CA SER A 283 -4.14 29.34 8.35
C SER A 283 -4.26 30.79 7.89
#